data_AF-A0A660M2E9-F1
#
_entry.id   AF-A0A660M2E9-F1
#
_cell.length_a   1.000
_cell.length_b   1.000
_cell.length_c   1.000
_cell.angle_alpha   90.00
_cell.angle_beta   90.00
_cell.angle_gamma   90.00
#
_symmetry.space_group_name_H-M   'P 1'
#
loop_
_entity.id
_entity.type
_entity.pdbx_description
1 polymer ?
#
loop_
_entity_poly.entity_id
_entity_poly.type
_entity_poly.pdbx_seq_one_letter_code
_entity_poly.pdbx_strand_id
1 'polypeptide(L)'
;NKEVSVIRIQWMMKSDKVSTISSADSGDSLPKRSMWPADAPALLRIQMATPDSTTVNGQQSFDSSIVSTAFLRPSGIRVPRNLLDGVGFNAVSPQAARAASSTTNVTASVSPIACSKEAFDNNQYACSAYVTLPRKLVAGNSMAFLRLMSIYNDADVRLSFDNIGDGTVKFDGVQPKVDSTGRAGDIYRRVSSRVSPSNEINYPEYAVDVTGSLCKDFSVTNQGVPSALTCKVVPEEQ
;
A
#
# COMPACT_ATOMS: atom_id res chain seq x y z
N ASN A 1 -16.32 22.84 1.57
CA ASN A 1 -15.42 21.73 1.98
C ASN A 1 -15.54 20.61 0.95
N LYS A 2 -14.44 20.26 0.28
CA LYS A 2 -14.42 19.15 -0.69
C LYS A 2 -14.27 17.84 0.10
N GLU A 3 -15.26 16.95 -0.01
CA GLU A 3 -15.23 15.62 0.59
C GLU A 3 -14.62 14.63 -0.40
N VAL A 4 -13.81 13.69 0.08
CA VAL A 4 -13.21 12.65 -0.77
C VAL A 4 -13.63 11.27 -0.29
N SER A 5 -14.05 10.41 -1.23
CA SER A 5 -14.48 9.03 -0.97
C SER A 5 -13.72 7.97 -1.76
N VAL A 6 -12.89 8.37 -2.74
CA VAL A 6 -12.12 7.44 -3.59
C VAL A 6 -10.72 7.99 -3.82
N ILE A 7 -9.73 7.14 -3.64
CA ILE A 7 -8.35 7.39 -4.08
C ILE A 7 -8.03 6.49 -5.26
N ARG A 8 -7.23 7.00 -6.20
CA ARG A 8 -6.63 6.21 -7.26
C ARG A 8 -5.16 6.02 -6.96
N ILE A 9 -4.74 4.76 -7.00
CA ILE A 9 -3.35 4.34 -6.78
C ILE A 9 -2.85 3.74 -8.08
N GLN A 10 -1.72 4.24 -8.58
CA GLN A 10 -1.09 3.74 -9.80
C GLN A 10 0.38 3.41 -9.52
N TRP A 11 0.87 2.31 -10.06
CA TRP A 11 2.24 1.87 -9.85
C TRP A 11 2.74 1.04 -11.02
N MET A 12 4.05 0.76 -11.01
CA MET A 12 4.80 0.09 -12.07
C MET A 12 4.82 0.90 -13.36
N MET A 13 5.91 1.63 -13.57
CA MET A 13 6.19 2.37 -14.80
C MET A 13 7.49 1.85 -15.40
N LYS A 14 7.58 1.83 -16.72
CA LYS A 14 8.83 1.51 -17.42
C LYS A 14 9.94 2.47 -16.99
N SER A 15 11.10 1.92 -16.69
CA SER A 15 12.27 2.68 -16.26
C SER A 15 13.56 1.96 -16.64
N ASP A 16 14.70 2.59 -16.42
CA ASP A 16 16.02 1.98 -16.66
C ASP A 16 16.23 0.70 -15.83
N LYS A 17 15.55 0.58 -14.68
CA LYS A 17 15.62 -0.60 -13.81
C LYS A 17 14.63 -1.70 -14.20
N VAL A 18 13.58 -1.35 -14.94
CA VAL A 18 12.45 -2.24 -15.26
C VAL A 18 12.00 -1.93 -16.68
N SER A 19 12.59 -2.64 -17.64
CA SER A 19 12.36 -2.45 -19.08
C SER A 19 11.27 -3.36 -19.64
N THR A 20 10.95 -4.43 -18.93
CA THR A 20 9.89 -5.40 -19.25
C THR A 20 8.87 -5.46 -18.12
N ILE A 21 7.73 -6.08 -18.40
CA ILE A 21 6.68 -6.33 -17.41
C ILE A 21 6.17 -7.75 -17.58
N SER A 22 6.12 -8.50 -16.48
CA SER A 22 5.61 -9.87 -16.44
C SER A 22 4.45 -9.99 -15.45
N SER A 23 3.67 -11.07 -15.58
CA SER A 23 2.62 -11.35 -14.61
C SER A 23 3.25 -11.84 -13.32
N ALA A 24 2.75 -11.32 -12.19
CA ALA A 24 2.88 -12.04 -10.94
C ALA A 24 2.07 -13.35 -11.03
N ASP A 25 2.53 -14.38 -10.32
CA ASP A 25 1.94 -15.72 -10.24
C ASP A 25 0.40 -15.72 -10.16
N SER A 26 -0.29 -16.74 -10.67
CA SER A 26 -1.77 -16.77 -10.72
C SER A 26 -2.46 -17.36 -9.49
N GLY A 27 -1.70 -17.83 -8.49
CA GLY A 27 -2.26 -18.48 -7.29
C GLY A 27 -2.86 -17.53 -6.23
N ASP A 28 -3.73 -18.07 -5.37
CA ASP A 28 -4.35 -17.34 -4.25
C ASP A 28 -3.45 -17.22 -3.00
N SER A 29 -2.29 -17.88 -3.00
CA SER A 29 -1.30 -17.80 -1.93
C SER A 29 -0.21 -16.78 -2.24
N LEU A 30 0.45 -16.27 -1.19
CA LEU A 30 1.64 -15.45 -1.34
C LEU A 30 2.84 -16.37 -1.68
N PRO A 31 3.44 -16.23 -2.87
CA PRO A 31 4.57 -17.08 -3.25
C PRO A 31 5.82 -16.71 -2.44
N LYS A 32 6.87 -17.55 -2.48
CA LYS A 32 8.16 -17.15 -1.88
C LYS A 32 8.73 -15.95 -2.63
N ARG A 33 9.54 -15.11 -1.96
CA ARG A 33 10.17 -13.94 -2.59
C ARG A 33 10.96 -14.29 -3.86
N SER A 34 11.64 -15.44 -3.88
CA SER A 34 12.40 -15.92 -5.05
C SER A 34 11.52 -16.33 -6.24
N MET A 35 10.22 -16.54 -6.04
CA MET A 35 9.25 -16.91 -7.08
C MET A 35 8.52 -15.69 -7.64
N TRP A 36 8.65 -14.52 -7.01
CA TRP A 36 8.10 -13.28 -7.57
C TRP A 36 9.03 -12.75 -8.66
N PRO A 37 8.57 -12.62 -9.92
CA PRO A 37 9.44 -12.16 -11.00
C PRO A 37 10.00 -10.77 -10.72
N ALA A 38 11.26 -10.52 -11.07
CA ALA A 38 11.91 -9.24 -10.84
C ALA A 38 11.25 -8.08 -11.63
N ASP A 39 10.62 -8.39 -12.75
CA ASP A 39 9.88 -7.47 -13.62
C ASP A 39 8.35 -7.55 -13.44
N ALA A 40 7.87 -8.26 -12.42
CA ALA A 40 6.46 -8.21 -12.05
C ALA A 40 6.16 -6.94 -11.23
N PRO A 41 4.97 -6.33 -11.38
CA PRO A 41 4.56 -5.22 -10.53
C PRO A 41 4.56 -5.63 -9.06
N ALA A 42 4.76 -4.66 -8.16
CA ALA A 42 4.69 -4.92 -6.73
C ALA A 42 3.28 -5.35 -6.28
N LEU A 43 3.21 -6.25 -5.30
CA LEU A 43 2.02 -6.42 -4.47
C LEU A 43 2.02 -5.31 -3.42
N LEU A 44 0.98 -4.47 -3.43
CA LEU A 44 0.86 -3.36 -2.49
C LEU A 44 -0.05 -3.73 -1.32
N ARG A 45 0.40 -3.46 -0.10
CA ARG A 45 -0.46 -3.36 1.08
C ARG A 45 -0.81 -1.90 1.29
N ILE A 46 -2.10 -1.65 1.42
CA ILE A 46 -2.63 -0.33 1.75
C ILE A 46 -3.27 -0.43 3.12
N GLN A 47 -2.90 0.48 4.01
CA GLN A 47 -3.58 0.67 5.29
C GLN A 47 -4.03 2.11 5.40
N MET A 48 -5.24 2.29 5.87
CA MET A 48 -5.87 3.59 5.94
C MET A 48 -6.45 3.77 7.32
N ALA A 49 -6.26 4.90 7.97
CA ALA A 49 -7.19 5.36 9.00
C ALA A 49 -7.85 6.65 8.58
N THR A 50 -9.16 6.69 8.68
CA THR A 50 -10.00 7.84 8.34
C THR A 50 -10.99 8.09 9.48
N PRO A 51 -10.54 8.67 10.60
CA PRO A 51 -11.44 9.07 11.69
C PRO A 51 -12.37 10.20 11.25
N ASP A 52 -13.56 10.31 11.84
CA ASP A 52 -14.50 11.40 11.53
C ASP A 52 -14.11 12.75 12.18
N SER A 53 -13.27 12.69 13.21
CA SER A 53 -12.81 13.84 13.99
C SER A 53 -11.30 14.03 13.82
N THR A 54 -10.82 15.23 14.10
CA THR A 54 -9.40 15.54 14.28
C THR A 54 -8.84 14.99 15.59
N THR A 55 -9.67 14.30 16.38
CA THR A 55 -9.30 13.63 17.62
C THR A 55 -9.73 12.16 17.56
N VAL A 56 -8.90 11.28 18.10
CA VAL A 56 -9.19 9.85 18.25
C VAL A 56 -9.21 9.52 19.74
N ASN A 57 -10.35 9.04 20.24
CA ASN A 57 -10.51 8.74 21.66
C ASN A 57 -9.98 7.33 21.96
N GLY A 58 -8.68 7.27 22.29
CA GLY A 58 -8.02 6.05 22.75
C GLY A 58 -7.78 4.98 21.67
N GLN A 59 -6.98 3.96 22.02
CA GLN A 59 -6.54 2.90 21.12
C GLN A 59 -7.69 2.08 20.53
N GLN A 60 -8.77 1.89 21.30
CA GLN A 60 -9.97 1.14 20.89
C GLN A 60 -10.65 1.72 19.64
N SER A 61 -10.50 3.03 19.41
CA SER A 61 -10.98 3.65 18.18
C SER A 61 -10.27 3.05 16.95
N PHE A 62 -8.99 2.73 17.07
CA PHE A 62 -8.23 1.99 16.06
C PHE A 62 -8.50 0.49 16.07
N ASP A 63 -9.54 -0.02 16.72
CA ASP A 63 -10.06 -1.37 16.49
C ASP A 63 -11.40 -1.33 15.74
N SER A 64 -11.89 -0.14 15.40
CA SER A 64 -13.14 0.08 14.69
C SER A 64 -12.98 0.17 13.17
N SER A 65 -14.08 0.43 12.47
CA SER A 65 -14.15 0.62 11.02
C SER A 65 -13.44 1.86 10.49
N ILE A 66 -12.88 2.71 11.36
CA ILE A 66 -12.10 3.86 10.94
C ILE A 66 -10.77 3.46 10.30
N VAL A 67 -10.28 2.23 10.51
CA VAL A 67 -9.08 1.74 9.81
C VAL A 67 -9.44 0.56 8.93
N SER A 68 -8.85 0.52 7.75
CA SER A 68 -9.04 -0.55 6.79
C SER A 68 -7.71 -0.99 6.18
N THR A 69 -7.66 -2.23 5.70
CA THR A 69 -6.51 -2.76 4.98
C THR A 69 -6.97 -3.40 3.67
N ALA A 70 -6.18 -3.21 2.61
CA ALA A 70 -6.36 -3.87 1.33
C ALA A 70 -5.02 -4.37 0.80
N PHE A 71 -5.04 -5.51 0.10
CA PHE A 71 -3.89 -6.03 -0.63
C PHE A 71 -4.18 -5.96 -2.12
N LEU A 72 -3.38 -5.19 -2.85
CA LEU A 72 -3.47 -5.04 -4.29
C LEU A 72 -2.48 -5.99 -4.95
N ARG A 73 -2.98 -7.11 -5.49
CA ARG A 73 -2.15 -8.14 -6.12
C ARG A 73 -2.29 -8.06 -7.63
N PRO A 74 -1.21 -7.79 -8.37
CA PRO A 74 -1.23 -7.94 -9.83
C PRO A 74 -1.66 -9.36 -10.19
N SER A 75 -2.77 -9.51 -10.92
CA SER A 75 -3.35 -10.81 -11.29
C SER A 75 -3.10 -11.18 -12.75
N GLY A 76 -2.55 -10.25 -13.54
CA GLY A 76 -2.24 -10.46 -14.93
C GLY A 76 -1.83 -9.17 -15.64
N ILE A 77 -1.05 -9.34 -16.71
CA ILE A 77 -0.73 -8.27 -17.64
C ILE A 77 -1.64 -8.41 -18.86
N ARG A 78 -2.55 -7.46 -19.03
CA ARG A 78 -3.45 -7.37 -20.17
C ARG A 78 -2.73 -6.71 -21.33
N VAL A 79 -2.78 -7.34 -22.49
CA VAL A 79 -2.54 -6.69 -23.78
C VAL A 79 -3.93 -6.40 -24.34
N PRO A 80 -4.36 -5.14 -24.46
CA PRO A 80 -5.66 -4.86 -25.06
C PRO A 80 -5.64 -5.41 -26.48
N ARG A 81 -6.57 -6.34 -26.78
CA ARG A 81 -6.64 -6.96 -28.12
C ARG A 81 -7.38 -6.06 -29.11
N ASN A 82 -8.17 -5.09 -28.62
CA ASN A 82 -8.93 -4.10 -29.39
C ASN A 82 -9.18 -2.82 -28.55
N LEU A 83 -9.39 -1.66 -29.20
CA LEU A 83 -9.72 -0.37 -28.57
C LEU A 83 -11.02 -0.37 -27.71
N LEU A 84 -11.82 -1.43 -27.79
CA LEU A 84 -13.07 -1.63 -27.04
C LEU A 84 -12.92 -2.53 -25.81
N ASP A 85 -11.74 -3.16 -25.62
CA ASP A 85 -11.37 -3.76 -24.33
C ASP A 85 -11.06 -2.62 -23.36
N GLY A 86 -12.12 -2.00 -22.84
CA GLY A 86 -12.01 -1.03 -21.77
C GLY A 86 -11.15 -1.63 -20.66
N VAL A 87 -10.06 -0.96 -20.31
CA VAL A 87 -9.19 -1.35 -19.21
C VAL A 87 -10.08 -1.40 -17.96
N GLY A 88 -10.50 -2.61 -17.58
CA GLY A 88 -11.47 -2.78 -16.50
C GLY A 88 -11.00 -2.02 -15.28
N PHE A 89 -11.90 -1.21 -14.71
CA PHE A 89 -11.61 -0.48 -13.48
C PHE A 89 -11.34 -1.49 -12.36
N ASN A 90 -10.13 -1.52 -11.82
CA ASN A 90 -9.86 -2.31 -10.62
C ASN A 90 -10.44 -1.54 -9.42
N ALA A 91 -11.73 -1.75 -9.15
CA ALA A 91 -12.40 -1.20 -7.98
C ALA A 91 -12.06 -2.05 -6.75
N VAL A 92 -11.64 -1.40 -5.67
CA VAL A 92 -11.19 -2.04 -4.43
C VAL A 92 -11.98 -1.44 -3.28
N SER A 93 -12.61 -2.31 -2.50
CA SER A 93 -13.23 -1.95 -1.23
C SER A 93 -12.40 -2.56 -0.10
N PRO A 94 -11.57 -1.78 0.61
CA PRO A 94 -10.79 -2.26 1.74
C PRO A 94 -11.68 -2.86 2.81
N GLN A 95 -11.23 -3.96 3.40
CA GLN A 95 -11.95 -4.56 4.50
C GLN A 95 -11.61 -3.82 5.79
N ALA A 96 -12.65 -3.37 6.49
CA ALA A 96 -12.60 -2.74 7.81
C ALA A 96 -12.51 -3.77 8.95
N ALA A 97 -12.08 -5.00 8.64
CA ALA A 97 -12.04 -6.08 9.59
C ALA A 97 -10.64 -6.17 10.21
N ARG A 98 -10.57 -6.11 11.54
CA ARG A 98 -9.40 -6.49 12.32
C ARG A 98 -9.80 -7.49 13.39
N ALA A 99 -8.89 -8.40 13.70
CA ALA A 99 -9.02 -9.27 14.85
C ALA A 99 -8.82 -8.45 16.14
N ALA A 100 -9.80 -7.63 16.50
CA ALA A 100 -9.84 -6.99 17.80
C ALA A 100 -9.95 -8.10 18.86
N SER A 101 -9.13 -8.03 19.91
CA SER A 101 -9.13 -8.94 21.07
C SER A 101 -8.81 -10.43 20.82
N SER A 102 -8.15 -10.81 19.72
CA SER A 102 -7.63 -12.18 19.44
C SER A 102 -8.66 -13.32 19.31
N THR A 103 -9.97 -13.05 19.45
CA THR A 103 -10.99 -14.11 19.51
C THR A 103 -11.54 -14.55 18.16
N THR A 104 -11.36 -13.76 17.10
CA THR A 104 -11.77 -14.13 15.73
C THR A 104 -10.65 -13.86 14.73
N ASN A 105 -10.22 -14.90 14.03
CA ASN A 105 -9.30 -14.76 12.90
C ASN A 105 -10.01 -13.96 11.80
N VAL A 106 -9.43 -12.81 11.45
CA VAL A 106 -9.92 -12.00 10.35
C VAL A 106 -8.99 -12.20 9.15
N THR A 107 -9.56 -12.72 8.07
CA THR A 107 -8.86 -12.85 6.79
C THR A 107 -9.15 -11.62 5.94
N ALA A 108 -8.10 -10.90 5.56
CA ALA A 108 -8.19 -9.85 4.55
C ALA A 108 -8.04 -10.46 3.16
N SER A 109 -9.05 -10.32 2.31
CA SER A 109 -9.06 -10.75 0.93
C SER A 109 -8.08 -9.93 0.11
N VAL A 110 -7.45 -10.61 -0.84
CA VAL A 110 -6.56 -9.99 -1.81
C VAL A 110 -7.36 -9.51 -3.01
N SER A 111 -7.20 -8.23 -3.37
CA SER A 111 -7.84 -7.65 -4.55
C SER A 111 -6.98 -7.90 -5.80
N PRO A 112 -7.47 -8.67 -6.78
CA PRO A 112 -6.75 -8.90 -8.03
C PRO A 112 -6.75 -7.63 -8.89
N ILE A 113 -5.60 -7.26 -9.41
CA ILE A 113 -5.38 -6.05 -10.20
C ILE A 113 -4.91 -6.45 -11.59
N ALA A 114 -5.74 -6.16 -12.59
CA ALA A 114 -5.32 -6.24 -13.99
C ALA A 114 -4.44 -5.03 -14.33
N CYS A 115 -3.22 -5.28 -14.80
CA CYS A 115 -2.30 -4.24 -15.25
C CYS A 115 -2.23 -4.22 -16.78
N SER A 116 -1.91 -3.07 -17.38
CA SER A 116 -1.86 -2.85 -18.83
C SER A 116 -0.44 -2.87 -19.37
N LYS A 117 -0.19 -3.77 -20.33
CA LYS A 117 1.05 -3.82 -21.14
C LYS A 117 1.21 -2.56 -21.97
N GLU A 118 0.13 -2.09 -22.58
CA GLU A 118 0.13 -0.89 -23.43
C GLU A 118 0.50 0.34 -22.62
N ALA A 119 -0.09 0.52 -21.42
CA ALA A 119 0.26 1.64 -20.55
C ALA A 119 1.75 1.58 -20.17
N PHE A 120 2.26 0.40 -19.82
CA PHE A 120 3.67 0.20 -19.53
C PHE A 120 4.58 0.59 -20.71
N ASP A 121 4.27 0.10 -21.91
CA ASP A 121 5.06 0.36 -23.12
C ASP A 121 5.05 1.84 -23.53
N ASN A 122 3.95 2.54 -23.24
CA ASN A 122 3.78 3.98 -23.43
C ASN A 122 4.35 4.84 -22.27
N ASN A 123 5.20 4.27 -21.41
CA ASN A 123 5.80 4.93 -20.24
C ASN A 123 4.76 5.51 -19.25
N GLN A 124 3.60 4.88 -19.15
CA GLN A 124 2.58 5.16 -18.15
C GLN A 124 2.60 4.09 -17.04
N TYR A 125 1.84 4.33 -15.98
CA TYR A 125 1.65 3.34 -14.93
C TYR A 125 0.81 2.16 -15.43
N ALA A 126 1.38 0.97 -15.40
CA ALA A 126 0.76 -0.26 -15.86
C ALA A 126 -0.41 -0.68 -14.97
N CYS A 127 -0.25 -0.56 -13.65
CA CYS A 127 -1.25 -0.96 -12.69
C CYS A 127 -1.99 0.28 -12.15
N SER A 128 -3.31 0.17 -12.01
CA SER A 128 -4.16 1.23 -11.46
C SER A 128 -5.30 0.62 -10.67
N ALA A 129 -5.57 1.13 -9.46
CA ALA A 129 -6.65 0.71 -8.60
C ALA A 129 -7.41 1.91 -8.04
N TYR A 130 -8.73 1.79 -8.00
CA TYR A 130 -9.65 2.76 -7.40
C TYR A 130 -10.08 2.23 -6.05
N VAL A 131 -9.58 2.81 -4.98
CA VAL A 131 -9.82 2.36 -3.61
C VAL A 131 -10.86 3.26 -2.96
N THR A 132 -12.00 2.67 -2.60
CA THR A 132 -13.03 3.36 -1.83
C THR A 132 -12.57 3.54 -0.39
N LEU A 133 -12.67 4.77 0.10
CA LEU A 133 -12.35 5.10 1.48
C LEU A 133 -13.45 4.57 2.40
N PRO A 134 -13.12 3.99 3.57
CA PRO A 134 -14.13 3.45 4.47
C PRO A 134 -15.04 4.55 5.01
N ARG A 135 -14.57 5.80 5.06
CA ARG A 135 -15.34 7.00 5.38
C ARG A 135 -14.94 8.17 4.49
N LYS A 136 -15.81 9.17 4.40
CA LYS A 136 -15.51 10.39 3.65
C LYS A 136 -14.44 11.19 4.38
N LEU A 137 -13.36 11.53 3.67
CA LEU A 137 -12.30 12.38 4.19
C LEU A 137 -12.70 13.85 4.05
N VAL A 138 -12.56 14.57 5.17
CA VAL A 138 -12.67 16.03 5.24
C VAL A 138 -11.26 16.62 5.13
N ALA A 139 -11.08 17.62 4.26
CA ALA A 139 -9.81 18.32 4.13
C ALA A 139 -9.35 18.93 5.46
N GLY A 140 -8.07 18.78 5.79
CA GLY A 140 -7.47 19.28 7.04
C GLY A 140 -7.59 18.32 8.24
N ASN A 141 -8.08 17.09 8.04
CA ASN A 141 -8.06 16.08 9.10
C ASN A 141 -6.62 15.56 9.34
N SER A 142 -5.99 16.01 10.42
CA SER A 142 -4.63 15.62 10.82
C SER A 142 -4.51 14.17 11.31
N MET A 143 -5.62 13.50 11.58
CA MET A 143 -5.65 12.10 12.03
C MET A 143 -5.91 11.11 10.89
N ALA A 144 -6.18 11.62 9.69
CA ALA A 144 -6.33 10.78 8.50
C ALA A 144 -4.95 10.38 7.98
N PHE A 145 -4.65 9.08 7.98
CA PHE A 145 -3.39 8.55 7.48
C PHE A 145 -3.60 7.46 6.43
N LEU A 146 -2.67 7.40 5.50
CA LEU A 146 -2.59 6.39 4.46
C LEU A 146 -1.16 5.87 4.41
N ARG A 147 -0.99 4.57 4.63
CA ARG A 147 0.28 3.87 4.55
C ARG A 147 0.25 2.92 3.35
N LEU A 148 1.20 3.09 2.44
CA LEU A 148 1.43 2.19 1.32
C LEU A 148 2.74 1.45 1.54
N MET A 149 2.73 0.13 1.32
CA MET A 149 3.93 -0.70 1.37
C MET A 149 3.96 -1.65 0.19
N SER A 150 5.12 -1.79 -0.46
CA SER A 150 5.37 -2.89 -1.39
C SER A 150 5.87 -4.12 -0.64
N ILE A 151 5.22 -5.26 -0.83
CA ILE A 151 5.66 -6.54 -0.27
C ILE A 151 6.68 -7.22 -1.19
N TYR A 152 6.44 -7.13 -2.50
CA TYR A 152 7.35 -7.59 -3.54
C TYR A 152 7.81 -6.43 -4.41
N ASN A 153 9.04 -6.51 -4.91
CA ASN A 153 9.72 -5.51 -5.74
C ASN A 153 9.61 -4.07 -5.18
N ASP A 154 10.41 -3.17 -5.73
CA ASP A 154 10.25 -1.76 -5.42
C ASP A 154 9.13 -1.19 -6.29
N ALA A 155 8.38 -0.22 -5.77
CA ALA A 155 7.32 0.44 -6.51
C ALA A 155 7.44 1.96 -6.42
N ASP A 156 7.55 2.61 -7.58
CA ASP A 156 7.20 4.01 -7.71
C ASP A 156 5.66 4.10 -7.83
N VAL A 157 5.05 4.91 -6.97
CA VAL A 157 3.60 5.00 -6.83
C VAL A 157 3.14 6.43 -7.08
N ARG A 158 2.05 6.58 -7.83
CA ARG A 158 1.25 7.81 -7.94
C ARG A 158 -0.07 7.63 -7.23
N LEU A 159 -0.42 8.62 -6.41
CA LEU A 159 -1.68 8.69 -5.69
C LEU A 159 -2.45 9.94 -6.15
N SER A 160 -3.72 9.79 -6.48
CA SER A 160 -4.63 10.89 -6.81
C SER A 160 -5.99 10.72 -6.16
N PHE A 161 -6.72 11.82 -6.04
CA PHE A 161 -8.13 11.82 -5.66
C PHE A 161 -8.97 12.03 -6.92
N ASP A 162 -9.74 11.02 -7.32
CA ASP A 162 -10.43 11.05 -8.62
C ASP A 162 -11.85 11.65 -8.54
N ASN A 163 -12.32 12.04 -7.34
CA ASN A 163 -13.68 12.58 -7.12
C ASN A 163 -13.77 14.12 -7.13
N ILE A 164 -12.81 14.81 -7.73
CA ILE A 164 -12.75 16.28 -7.67
C ILE A 164 -12.70 16.88 -9.07
N GLY A 165 -13.86 17.33 -9.53
CA GLY A 165 -13.94 18.38 -10.54
C GLY A 165 -13.11 19.59 -10.08
N ASP A 166 -12.15 19.99 -10.91
CA ASP A 166 -11.37 21.22 -10.83
C ASP A 166 -10.61 21.49 -9.52
N GLY A 167 -9.94 20.50 -8.93
CA GLY A 167 -8.89 20.85 -7.97
C GLY A 167 -8.15 19.66 -7.38
N THR A 168 -6.89 19.52 -7.75
CA THR A 168 -5.95 18.59 -7.14
C THR A 168 -5.90 18.82 -5.63
N VAL A 169 -6.43 17.89 -4.82
CA VAL A 169 -6.13 17.86 -3.38
C VAL A 169 -4.71 17.36 -3.23
N LYS A 170 -3.85 18.23 -2.69
CA LYS A 170 -2.46 17.90 -2.40
C LYS A 170 -2.40 17.19 -1.06
N PHE A 171 -1.61 16.14 -0.98
CA PHE A 171 -1.26 15.52 0.29
C PHE A 171 -0.28 16.40 1.05
N ASP A 172 -0.46 16.47 2.36
CA ASP A 172 0.49 17.10 3.27
C ASP A 172 1.48 16.04 3.80
N GLY A 173 2.73 16.44 4.09
CA GLY A 173 3.75 15.54 4.64
C GLY A 173 4.30 14.45 3.71
N VAL A 174 4.08 14.52 2.39
CA VAL A 174 4.66 13.56 1.43
C VAL A 174 6.14 13.86 1.22
N GLN A 175 6.99 12.83 1.25
CA GLN A 175 8.41 12.97 0.88
C GLN A 175 8.55 13.36 -0.60
N PRO A 176 8.99 14.59 -0.94
CA PRO A 176 9.16 14.97 -2.33
C PRO A 176 10.36 14.24 -2.94
N LYS A 177 10.19 13.81 -4.19
CA LYS A 177 11.31 13.46 -5.07
C LYS A 177 11.65 14.69 -5.91
N VAL A 178 12.87 15.20 -5.76
CA VAL A 178 13.41 16.26 -6.61
C VAL A 178 14.22 15.60 -7.70
N ASP A 179 13.85 15.83 -8.95
CA ASP A 179 14.54 15.32 -10.13
C ASP A 179 14.88 16.49 -11.04
N SER A 180 16.16 16.79 -11.18
CA SER A 180 16.65 17.91 -11.99
C SER A 180 17.59 17.37 -13.05
N THR A 181 17.26 17.62 -14.31
CA THR A 181 18.15 17.34 -15.44
C THR A 181 18.82 18.64 -15.84
N GLY A 182 20.12 18.77 -15.52
CA GLY A 182 20.93 19.90 -15.95
C GLY A 182 21.60 19.59 -17.28
N ARG A 183 21.54 20.54 -18.22
CA ARG A 183 22.32 20.50 -19.46
C ARG A 183 23.56 21.36 -19.31
N ALA A 184 24.74 20.77 -19.49
CA ALA A 184 26.00 21.49 -19.58
C ALA A 184 26.74 21.02 -20.84
N GLY A 185 26.67 21.82 -21.90
CA GLY A 185 27.17 21.46 -23.23
C GLY A 185 26.40 20.29 -23.86
N ASP A 186 27.12 19.28 -24.36
CA ASP A 186 26.56 18.06 -24.96
C ASP A 186 26.29 16.94 -23.94
N ILE A 187 26.50 17.20 -22.65
CA ILE A 187 26.30 16.23 -21.58
C ILE A 187 25.04 16.58 -20.78
N TYR A 188 24.17 15.57 -20.63
CA TYR A 188 23.02 15.61 -19.74
C TYR A 188 23.37 14.91 -18.43
N ARG A 189 23.13 15.58 -17.30
CA ARG A 189 23.26 14.97 -15.97
C ARG A 189 21.93 15.10 -15.24
N ARG A 190 21.37 13.96 -14.82
CA ARG A 190 20.16 13.87 -14.00
C ARG A 190 20.56 13.69 -12.54
N VAL A 191 20.08 14.56 -11.68
CA VAL A 191 20.23 14.45 -10.22
C VAL A 191 18.84 14.21 -9.65
N SER A 192 18.64 13.02 -9.08
CA SER A 192 17.40 12.64 -8.40
C SER A 192 17.69 12.44 -6.91
N SER A 193 17.02 13.21 -6.06
CA SER A 193 17.12 13.10 -4.60
C SER A 193 15.74 12.99 -3.96
N ARG A 194 15.64 12.24 -2.86
CA ARG A 194 14.48 12.23 -1.98
C ARG A 194 14.80 13.16 -0.82
N VAL A 195 14.00 14.21 -0.65
CA VAL A 195 14.16 15.17 0.45
C VAL A 195 13.13 14.86 1.52
N SER A 196 13.53 14.81 2.78
CA SER A 196 12.58 14.72 3.89
C SER A 196 12.21 16.14 4.33
N PRO A 197 10.95 16.57 4.22
CA PRO A 197 10.54 17.92 4.63
C PRO A 197 10.40 18.07 6.15
N SER A 198 10.48 16.99 6.93
CA SER A 198 10.39 17.01 8.39
C SER A 198 11.69 16.57 9.07
N ASN A 199 11.96 17.15 10.25
CA ASN A 199 12.98 16.69 11.20
C ASN A 199 12.47 15.52 12.07
N GLU A 200 11.33 14.92 11.69
CA GLU A 200 10.67 13.91 12.51
C GLU A 200 11.31 12.54 12.30
N ILE A 201 11.56 11.92 13.43
CA ILE A 201 12.24 10.64 13.60
C ILE A 201 11.54 9.58 12.75
N ASN A 202 12.31 8.83 11.96
CA ASN A 202 11.81 7.63 11.27
C ASN A 202 11.20 6.68 12.30
N TYR A 203 9.87 6.61 12.37
CA TYR A 203 9.21 5.55 13.11
C TYR A 203 9.59 4.22 12.45
N PRO A 204 10.16 3.26 13.19
CA PRO A 204 10.54 1.99 12.60
C PRO A 204 9.29 1.34 11.97
N GLU A 205 9.45 0.81 10.75
CA GLU A 205 8.35 0.22 9.97
C GLU A 205 7.60 -0.90 10.70
N TYR A 206 8.21 -1.43 11.77
CA TYR A 206 7.74 -2.50 12.64
C TYR A 206 7.77 -2.13 14.12
N ALA A 207 7.47 -0.88 14.47
CA ALA A 207 7.26 -0.49 15.86
C ALA A 207 6.00 -1.19 16.40
N VAL A 208 6.18 -2.05 17.40
CA VAL A 208 5.06 -2.62 18.16
C VAL A 208 4.95 -1.80 19.43
N ASP A 209 3.89 -0.99 19.53
CA ASP A 209 3.52 -0.34 20.78
C ASP A 209 2.59 -1.29 21.55
N VAL A 210 3.04 -1.73 22.72
CA VAL A 210 2.30 -2.61 23.62
C VAL A 210 2.28 -1.98 25.00
N THR A 211 1.09 -1.59 25.44
CA THR A 211 0.77 -1.23 26.83
C THR A 211 0.51 -2.46 27.71
N GLY A 212 1.06 -3.62 27.30
CA GLY A 212 0.90 -4.92 27.96
C GLY A 212 1.98 -5.92 27.52
N SER A 213 1.78 -7.22 27.75
CA SER A 213 2.79 -8.24 27.39
C SER A 213 2.73 -8.60 25.90
N LEU A 214 3.79 -8.28 25.13
CA LEU A 214 3.99 -8.80 23.78
C LEU A 214 4.66 -10.17 23.85
N CYS A 215 3.90 -11.23 23.60
CA CYS A 215 4.49 -12.54 23.39
C CYS A 215 4.81 -12.75 21.91
N LYS A 216 6.10 -12.84 21.59
CA LYS A 216 6.61 -12.98 20.23
C LYS A 216 7.37 -14.31 20.12
N ASP A 217 6.73 -15.36 19.59
CA ASP A 217 7.35 -16.66 19.34
C ASP A 217 7.71 -16.81 17.85
N PHE A 218 9.00 -16.96 17.55
CA PHE A 218 9.51 -17.15 16.20
C PHE A 218 10.33 -18.43 16.19
N SER A 219 9.92 -19.38 15.36
CA SER A 219 10.70 -20.58 15.08
C SER A 219 11.08 -20.63 13.60
N VAL A 220 12.33 -20.96 13.34
CA VAL A 220 12.84 -21.27 12.01
C VAL A 220 13.42 -22.66 12.09
N THR A 221 12.81 -23.60 11.37
CA THR A 221 13.25 -24.99 11.41
C THR A 221 13.01 -25.67 10.07
N ASN A 222 13.85 -26.65 9.76
CA ASN A 222 13.79 -27.50 8.58
C ASN A 222 12.98 -28.80 8.81
N GLN A 223 12.37 -28.98 9.99
CA GLN A 223 11.42 -30.02 10.38
C GLN A 223 10.22 -29.39 11.10
N GLY A 224 9.03 -30.00 11.03
CA GLY A 224 7.82 -29.44 11.64
C GLY A 224 8.01 -29.14 13.13
N VAL A 225 7.62 -27.93 13.58
CA VAL A 225 7.67 -27.54 15.00
C VAL A 225 6.67 -28.42 15.77
N PRO A 226 7.11 -29.30 16.70
CA PRO A 226 6.21 -30.26 17.34
C PRO A 226 5.27 -29.64 18.38
N SER A 227 5.50 -28.39 18.80
CA SER A 227 4.64 -27.66 19.75
C SER A 227 4.90 -26.16 19.66
N ALA A 228 3.85 -25.35 19.51
CA ALA A 228 3.94 -23.90 19.71
C ALA A 228 4.35 -23.63 21.17
N LEU A 229 5.32 -22.74 21.40
CA LEU A 229 5.64 -22.32 22.77
C LEU A 229 4.45 -21.51 23.28
N THR A 230 3.80 -21.98 24.33
CA THR A 230 2.67 -21.30 24.93
C THR A 230 3.15 -20.03 25.61
N CYS A 231 2.70 -18.89 25.09
CA CYS A 231 2.77 -17.61 25.76
C CYS A 231 2.22 -17.75 27.18
N LYS A 232 3.09 -17.62 28.18
CA LYS A 232 2.63 -17.53 29.57
C LYS A 232 2.16 -16.11 29.83
N VAL A 233 0.89 -15.95 30.14
CA VAL A 233 0.37 -14.75 30.80
C VAL A 233 1.04 -14.65 32.16
N VAL A 234 1.72 -13.53 32.43
CA VAL A 234 2.11 -13.16 33.80
C VAL A 234 0.80 -12.78 34.51
N PRO A 235 0.42 -13.42 35.64
CA PRO A 235 -0.71 -12.96 36.42
C PRO A 235 -0.39 -11.56 36.94
N GLU A 236 -1.35 -10.64 36.80
CA GLU A 236 -1.32 -9.34 37.47
C GLU A 236 -1.20 -9.59 38.98
N GLU A 237 -0.15 -9.08 39.64
CA GLU A 237 -0.07 -9.06 41.09
C GLU A 237 -1.26 -8.23 41.62
N GLN A 238 -2.03 -8.83 42.54
CA GLN A 238 -3.17 -8.20 43.22
C GLN A 238 -2.76 -7.01 44.09
#